data_AF-S6CQT5-F1
#
_entry.id   AF-S6CQT5-F1
#
_cell.length_a   1.000
_cell.length_b   1.000
_cell.length_c   1.000
_cell.angle_alpha   90.00
_cell.angle_beta   90.00
_cell.angle_gamma   90.00
#
_symmetry.space_group_name_H-M   'P 1'
#
loop_
_entity.id
_entity.type
_entity.pdbx_description
1 polymer ?
#
loop_
_entity_poly.entity_id
_entity_poly.type
_entity_poly.pdbx_seq_one_letter_code
_entity_poly.pdbx_strand_id
1 'polypeptide(L)'
;MSKPPDLLLRLLRGAPRQRVCTLFIIGFKFTFFVSIMIYWHVVGEPKEKGQLYNLPAEIPCPTLTPPTPPSHGPTPGNIFFLETSDRTNPNFLFMCSVESAARTHPESHVLVLMKGLPGGNASLPRHLGISLLSCFPNVQMLPLDLRELFRDTPLADWYAAVQGR
;
A
#
# COMPACT_ATOMS: atom_id res chain seq x y z
N MET A 1 -20.12 83.91 -8.15
CA MET A 1 -20.93 82.68 -7.99
C MET A 1 -20.15 81.52 -8.57
N SER A 2 -19.67 80.63 -7.70
CA SER A 2 -18.69 79.58 -7.95
C SER A 2 -19.35 78.32 -8.55
N LYS A 3 -18.85 77.89 -9.72
CA LYS A 3 -18.99 76.53 -10.25
C LYS A 3 -17.70 75.80 -9.81
N PRO A 4 -17.75 74.60 -9.17
CA PRO A 4 -18.02 73.34 -9.89
C PRO A 4 -18.72 72.25 -9.01
N PRO A 5 -19.09 71.06 -9.55
CA PRO A 5 -18.18 69.90 -9.43
C PRO A 5 -18.33 68.87 -10.58
N ASP A 6 -17.62 69.06 -11.70
CA ASP A 6 -17.53 68.04 -12.77
C ASP A 6 -16.35 67.05 -12.60
N LEU A 7 -15.47 67.29 -11.62
CA LEU A 7 -14.28 66.46 -11.40
C LEU A 7 -14.58 65.16 -10.63
N LEU A 8 -15.52 65.20 -9.68
CA LEU A 8 -15.89 64.04 -8.84
C LEU A 8 -16.68 62.98 -9.61
N LEU A 9 -17.48 63.39 -10.60
CA LEU A 9 -18.26 62.47 -11.44
C LEU A 9 -17.38 61.66 -12.43
N ARG A 10 -16.18 62.15 -12.74
CA ARG A 10 -15.25 61.48 -13.67
C ARG A 10 -14.43 60.38 -13.00
N LEU A 11 -14.21 60.47 -11.69
CA LEU A 11 -13.51 59.44 -10.90
C LEU A 11 -14.37 58.18 -10.65
N LEU A 12 -15.70 58.30 -10.67
CA LEU A 12 -16.63 57.17 -10.48
C LEU A 12 -16.81 56.30 -11.74
N ARG A 13 -16.47 56.82 -12.93
CA ARG A 13 -16.71 56.15 -14.22
C ARG A 13 -15.68 55.06 -14.57
N GLY A 14 -14.52 55.02 -13.89
CA GLY A 14 -13.48 54.00 -14.09
C GLY A 14 -13.63 52.73 -13.24
N ALA A 15 -14.55 52.72 -12.27
CA ALA A 15 -14.65 51.68 -11.24
C ALA A 15 -15.34 50.34 -11.61
N PRO A 16 -16.22 50.21 -12.63
CA PRO A 16 -16.98 48.96 -12.80
C PRO A 16 -16.11 47.85 -13.42
N ARG A 17 -15.27 48.18 -14.41
CA ARG A 17 -14.44 47.19 -15.12
C ARG A 17 -13.35 46.59 -14.22
N GLN A 18 -12.75 47.40 -13.34
CA GLN A 18 -11.76 46.92 -12.38
C GLN A 18 -12.39 45.97 -11.35
N ARG A 19 -13.58 46.31 -10.82
CA ARG A 19 -14.31 45.42 -9.90
C ARG A 19 -14.69 44.09 -10.56
N VAL A 20 -15.12 44.14 -11.82
CA VAL A 20 -15.42 42.94 -12.62
C VAL A 20 -14.16 42.08 -12.79
N CYS A 21 -13.02 42.67 -13.18
CA CYS A 21 -11.76 41.94 -13.28
C CYS A 21 -11.33 41.31 -11.93
N THR A 22 -11.46 42.04 -10.82
CA THR A 22 -11.14 41.51 -9.49
C THR A 22 -12.03 40.32 -9.11
N LEU A 23 -13.34 40.40 -9.39
CA LEU A 23 -14.26 39.29 -9.14
C LEU A 23 -13.93 38.05 -9.99
N PHE A 24 -13.53 38.24 -11.25
CA PHE A 24 -13.06 37.15 -12.10
C PHE A 24 -11.79 36.48 -11.57
N ILE A 25 -10.82 37.28 -11.09
CA ILE A 25 -9.58 36.74 -10.50
C ILE A 25 -9.88 35.94 -9.23
N ILE A 26 -10.76 36.44 -8.36
CA ILE A 26 -11.19 35.75 -7.14
C ILE A 26 -11.90 34.43 -7.49
N GLY A 27 -12.82 34.46 -8.46
CA GLY A 27 -13.53 33.28 -8.94
C GLY A 27 -12.58 32.22 -9.47
N PHE A 28 -11.63 32.60 -10.34
CA PHE A 28 -10.63 31.68 -10.88
C PHE A 28 -9.76 31.05 -9.78
N LYS A 29 -9.30 31.84 -8.80
CA LYS A 29 -8.52 31.35 -7.66
C LYS A 29 -9.32 30.37 -6.81
N PHE A 30 -10.59 30.67 -6.55
CA PHE A 30 -11.48 29.79 -5.80
C PHE A 30 -11.72 28.47 -6.54
N THR A 31 -12.04 28.50 -7.83
CA THR A 31 -12.22 27.30 -8.65
C THR A 31 -10.95 26.45 -8.70
N PHE A 32 -9.77 27.08 -8.86
CA PHE A 32 -8.49 26.39 -8.84
C PHE A 32 -8.23 25.69 -7.50
N PHE A 33 -8.46 26.38 -6.38
CA PHE A 33 -8.29 25.80 -5.05
C PHE A 33 -9.25 24.62 -4.79
N VAL A 34 -10.52 24.77 -5.17
CA VAL A 34 -11.52 23.68 -5.08
C VAL A 34 -11.10 22.50 -5.97
N SER A 35 -10.59 22.75 -7.18
CA SER A 35 -10.10 21.69 -8.05
C SER A 35 -8.91 20.92 -7.47
N ILE A 36 -7.98 21.60 -6.78
CA ILE A 36 -6.86 20.96 -6.08
C ILE A 36 -7.38 20.14 -4.90
N MET A 37 -8.34 20.67 -4.13
CA MET A 37 -8.93 19.93 -3.01
C MET A 37 -9.65 18.67 -3.47
N ILE A 38 -10.41 18.76 -4.57
CA ILE A 38 -11.07 17.60 -5.19
C ILE A 38 -10.03 16.62 -5.74
N TYR A 39 -8.99 17.11 -6.42
CA TYR A 39 -7.92 16.28 -6.95
C TYR A 39 -7.21 15.53 -5.82
N TRP A 40 -6.86 16.20 -4.72
CA TRP A 40 -6.30 15.56 -3.52
C TRP A 40 -7.27 14.61 -2.85
N HIS A 41 -8.56 14.91 -2.81
CA HIS A 41 -9.54 13.99 -2.24
C HIS A 41 -9.72 12.73 -3.11
N VAL A 42 -9.63 12.85 -4.44
CA VAL A 42 -9.83 11.74 -5.38
C VAL A 42 -8.56 10.92 -5.59
N VAL A 43 -7.38 11.55 -5.56
CA VAL A 43 -6.08 10.91 -5.82
C VAL A 43 -5.30 10.64 -4.53
N GLY A 44 -5.51 11.43 -3.48
CA GLY A 44 -4.81 11.32 -2.19
C GLY A 44 -5.43 10.30 -1.23
N GLU A 45 -6.62 9.77 -1.52
CA GLU A 45 -7.08 8.55 -0.85
C GLU A 45 -6.29 7.36 -1.45
N PRO A 46 -5.49 6.62 -0.66
CA PRO A 46 -4.97 5.35 -1.12
C PRO A 46 -6.18 4.48 -1.51
N LYS A 47 -6.22 4.04 -2.77
CA LYS A 47 -7.25 3.19 -3.39
C LYS A 47 -7.48 1.82 -2.72
N GLU A 48 -7.13 1.66 -1.44
CA GLU A 48 -7.25 0.45 -0.63
C GLU A 48 -8.15 0.64 0.62
N LYS A 49 -8.85 1.78 0.76
CA LYS A 49 -9.86 1.99 1.82
C LYS A 49 -11.30 1.81 1.36
N GLY A 50 -11.52 1.01 0.31
CA GLY A 50 -12.86 0.56 -0.04
C GLY A 50 -13.30 -0.56 0.90
N GLN A 51 -13.95 -0.20 2.01
CA GLN A 51 -14.91 -1.06 2.71
C GLN A 51 -14.52 -2.56 2.84
N LEU A 52 -13.37 -2.87 3.43
CA LEU A 52 -13.23 -4.21 4.03
C LEU A 52 -14.34 -4.30 5.08
N TYR A 53 -15.29 -5.22 4.87
CA TYR A 53 -16.15 -5.74 5.92
C TYR A 53 -15.33 -5.83 7.23
N ASN A 54 -15.92 -5.52 8.40
CA ASN A 54 -15.26 -5.68 9.70
C ASN A 54 -14.90 -7.15 9.94
N LEU A 55 -13.87 -7.62 9.24
CA LEU A 55 -13.37 -8.97 9.27
C LEU A 55 -12.37 -9.01 10.43
N PRO A 56 -12.45 -10.05 11.26
CA PRO A 56 -11.50 -10.22 12.34
C PRO A 56 -10.09 -10.37 11.76
N ALA A 57 -9.11 -9.74 12.42
CA ALA A 57 -7.70 -9.85 12.01
C ALA A 57 -7.13 -11.26 12.25
N GLU A 58 -7.73 -12.01 13.18
CA GLU A 58 -7.35 -13.37 13.53
C GLU A 58 -8.57 -14.30 13.35
N ILE A 59 -8.38 -15.41 12.67
CA ILE A 59 -9.40 -16.45 12.46
C ILE A 59 -8.85 -17.77 12.99
N PRO A 60 -9.63 -18.52 13.80
CA PRO A 60 -9.24 -19.85 14.21
C PRO A 60 -9.18 -20.79 12.99
N CYS A 61 -8.06 -21.49 12.84
CA CYS A 61 -7.91 -22.44 11.76
C CYS A 61 -8.87 -23.62 11.92
N PRO A 62 -9.47 -24.12 10.81
CA PRO A 62 -10.25 -25.35 10.88
C PRO A 62 -9.35 -26.50 11.33
N THR A 63 -9.88 -27.42 12.10
CA THR A 63 -9.17 -28.66 12.48
C THR A 63 -8.90 -29.47 11.21
N LEU A 64 -7.69 -29.35 10.68
CA LEU A 64 -7.26 -30.15 9.55
C LEU A 64 -7.06 -31.59 10.03
N THR A 65 -7.56 -32.55 9.25
CA THR A 65 -7.23 -33.97 9.43
C THR A 65 -5.70 -34.11 9.38
N PRO A 66 -5.08 -34.98 10.20
CA PRO A 66 -3.62 -35.11 10.22
C PRO A 66 -3.09 -35.32 8.81
N PRO A 67 -1.97 -34.67 8.44
CA PRO A 67 -1.38 -34.84 7.12
C PRO A 67 -1.18 -36.33 6.87
N THR A 68 -1.56 -36.77 5.66
CA THR A 68 -1.26 -38.12 5.20
C THR A 68 0.26 -38.31 5.33
N PRO A 69 0.74 -39.44 5.88
CA PRO A 69 2.17 -39.67 6.02
C PRO A 69 2.87 -39.47 4.67
N PRO A 70 4.08 -38.87 4.67
CA PRO A 70 4.76 -38.50 3.44
C PRO A 70 4.82 -39.72 2.53
N SER A 71 4.21 -39.59 1.36
CA SER A 71 4.35 -40.59 0.30
C SER A 71 5.84 -40.75 0.01
N HIS A 72 6.29 -41.98 -0.27
CA HIS A 72 7.69 -42.35 -0.56
C HIS A 72 8.24 -41.74 -1.88
N GLY A 73 7.77 -40.54 -2.26
CA GLY A 73 8.21 -39.77 -3.41
C GLY A 73 9.52 -39.01 -3.18
N PRO A 74 9.94 -38.21 -4.18
CA PRO A 74 11.15 -37.39 -4.09
C PRO A 74 11.10 -36.43 -2.91
N THR A 75 12.27 -36.05 -2.41
CA THR A 75 12.42 -35.09 -1.30
C THR A 75 11.60 -33.82 -1.59
N PRO A 76 10.76 -33.36 -0.65
CA PRO A 76 9.91 -32.22 -0.91
C PRO A 76 10.72 -30.95 -1.19
N GLY A 77 10.35 -30.26 -2.26
CA GLY A 77 10.98 -29.00 -2.68
C GLY A 77 10.46 -27.79 -1.90
N ASN A 78 11.10 -26.65 -2.10
CA ASN A 78 10.68 -25.37 -1.54
C ASN A 78 10.10 -24.47 -2.64
N ILE A 79 8.97 -23.83 -2.35
CA ILE A 79 8.34 -22.80 -3.19
C ILE A 79 8.47 -21.47 -2.46
N PHE A 80 9.05 -20.46 -3.11
CA PHE A 80 9.32 -19.16 -2.48
C PHE A 80 8.41 -18.07 -3.03
N PHE A 81 7.78 -17.31 -2.13
CA PHE A 81 7.08 -16.08 -2.44
C PHE A 81 7.79 -14.91 -1.77
N LEU A 82 8.07 -13.84 -2.51
CA LEU A 82 8.75 -12.65 -1.99
C LEU A 82 7.81 -11.44 -2.00
N GLU A 83 7.68 -10.79 -0.86
CA GLU A 83 7.10 -9.45 -0.71
C GLU A 83 8.20 -8.48 -0.27
N THR A 84 8.68 -7.66 -1.20
CA THR A 84 9.86 -6.80 -1.00
C THR A 84 9.52 -5.41 -0.46
N SER A 85 8.24 -5.06 -0.33
CA SER A 85 7.82 -3.82 0.31
C SER A 85 7.75 -3.97 1.84
N ASP A 86 7.68 -2.85 2.54
CA ASP A 86 7.50 -2.83 4.00
C ASP A 86 6.05 -3.15 4.42
N ARG A 87 5.21 -3.63 3.49
CA ARG A 87 3.81 -3.97 3.76
C ARG A 87 3.71 -5.31 4.48
N THR A 88 2.82 -5.36 5.47
CA THR A 88 2.43 -6.59 6.18
C THR A 88 1.02 -7.05 5.83
N ASN A 89 0.33 -6.32 4.95
CA ASN A 89 -0.98 -6.68 4.41
C ASN A 89 -0.79 -7.21 2.98
N PRO A 90 -0.72 -8.55 2.79
CA PRO A 90 -0.63 -9.12 1.45
C PRO A 90 -1.91 -8.83 0.66
N ASN A 91 -1.74 -8.44 -0.60
CA ASN A 91 -2.89 -8.26 -1.50
C ASN A 91 -3.51 -9.62 -1.86
N PHE A 92 -4.76 -9.59 -2.38
CA PHE A 92 -5.50 -10.81 -2.71
C PHE A 92 -4.80 -11.70 -3.75
N LEU A 93 -4.12 -11.13 -4.75
CA LEU A 93 -3.41 -11.93 -5.76
C LEU A 93 -2.26 -12.71 -5.13
N PHE A 94 -1.51 -12.05 -4.24
CA PHE A 94 -0.43 -12.69 -3.49
C PHE A 94 -0.99 -13.81 -2.60
N MET A 95 -2.07 -13.53 -1.85
CA MET A 95 -2.72 -14.53 -1.01
C MET A 95 -3.21 -15.75 -1.80
N CYS A 96 -3.94 -15.54 -2.90
CA CYS A 96 -4.45 -16.64 -3.73
C CYS A 96 -3.33 -17.47 -4.37
N SER A 97 -2.20 -16.83 -4.70
CA SER A 97 -1.05 -17.54 -5.26
C SER A 97 -0.40 -18.45 -4.22
N VAL A 98 -0.20 -17.96 -3.00
CA VAL A 98 0.32 -18.75 -1.88
C VAL A 98 -0.64 -19.90 -1.53
N GLU A 99 -1.93 -19.60 -1.42
CA GLU A 99 -2.99 -20.59 -1.17
C GLU A 99 -3.01 -21.69 -2.23
N SER A 100 -2.93 -21.33 -3.51
CA SER A 100 -2.88 -22.30 -4.61
C SER A 100 -1.64 -23.18 -4.51
N ALA A 101 -0.46 -22.59 -4.27
CA ALA A 101 0.77 -23.36 -4.13
C ALA A 101 0.70 -24.35 -2.96
N ALA A 102 0.19 -23.90 -1.81
CA ALA A 102 0.05 -24.71 -0.60
C ALA A 102 -0.86 -25.92 -0.82
N ARG A 103 -1.98 -25.74 -1.53
CA ARG A 103 -2.93 -26.83 -1.83
C ARG A 103 -2.45 -27.78 -2.94
N THR A 104 -1.81 -27.25 -3.97
CA THR A 104 -1.34 -28.07 -5.11
C THR A 104 -0.10 -28.88 -4.75
N HIS A 105 0.73 -28.39 -3.84
CA HIS A 105 1.97 -29.04 -3.43
C HIS A 105 2.02 -29.25 -1.90
N PRO A 106 1.17 -30.13 -1.35
CA PRO A 106 1.04 -30.32 0.11
C PRO A 106 2.34 -30.83 0.77
N GLU A 107 3.16 -31.56 0.03
CA GLU A 107 4.46 -32.05 0.51
C GLU A 107 5.55 -30.95 0.49
N SER A 108 5.42 -29.95 -0.38
CA SER A 108 6.43 -28.90 -0.52
C SER A 108 6.29 -27.81 0.54
N HIS A 109 7.40 -27.26 1.01
CA HIS A 109 7.38 -26.10 1.89
C HIS A 109 7.12 -24.83 1.08
N VAL A 110 6.09 -24.09 1.45
CA VAL A 110 5.76 -22.79 0.87
C VAL A 110 6.29 -21.69 1.79
N LEU A 111 7.41 -21.08 1.40
CA LEU A 111 8.12 -20.06 2.17
C LEU A 111 7.69 -18.67 1.68
N VAL A 112 6.99 -17.94 2.53
CA VAL A 112 6.54 -16.57 2.27
C VAL A 112 7.49 -15.60 2.98
N LEU A 113 8.40 -15.02 2.21
CA LEU A 113 9.43 -14.10 2.67
C LEU A 113 8.95 -12.66 2.49
N MET A 114 8.73 -11.94 3.59
CA MET A 114 8.21 -10.58 3.56
C MET A 114 9.16 -9.61 4.26
N LYS A 115 9.53 -8.51 3.60
CA LYS A 115 10.43 -7.50 4.16
C LYS A 115 9.80 -6.74 5.33
N GLY A 116 8.48 -6.50 5.26
CA GLY A 116 7.74 -5.81 6.33
C GLY A 116 7.55 -6.60 7.62
N LEU A 117 7.86 -7.92 7.64
CA LEU A 117 7.73 -8.72 8.86
C LEU A 117 8.85 -8.40 9.86
N PRO A 118 8.54 -8.38 11.17
CA PRO A 118 9.55 -8.15 12.17
C PRO A 118 10.54 -9.33 12.21
N GLY A 119 11.83 -9.03 12.34
CA GLY A 119 12.88 -10.03 12.50
C GLY A 119 12.88 -10.68 13.89
N GLY A 120 13.57 -11.82 14.02
CA GLY A 120 13.74 -12.52 15.29
C GLY A 120 12.48 -13.25 15.77
N ASN A 121 12.31 -13.37 17.10
CA ASN A 121 11.18 -14.08 17.72
C ASN A 121 9.92 -13.21 17.89
N ALA A 122 9.76 -12.18 17.06
CA ALA A 122 8.60 -11.31 17.11
C ALA A 122 7.36 -12.04 16.57
N SER A 123 6.20 -11.77 17.16
CA SER A 123 4.93 -12.29 16.67
C SER A 123 4.60 -11.74 15.28
N LEU A 124 3.95 -12.55 14.45
CA LEU A 124 3.43 -12.09 13.16
C LEU A 124 2.44 -10.93 13.35
N PRO A 125 2.41 -9.96 12.41
CA PRO A 125 1.41 -8.90 12.41
C PRO A 125 -0.01 -9.46 12.41
N ARG A 126 -0.89 -8.83 13.18
CA ARG A 126 -2.32 -9.16 13.21
C ARG A 126 -2.99 -8.70 11.92
N HIS A 127 -3.10 -9.61 10.97
CA HIS A 127 -3.75 -9.37 9.68
C HIS A 127 -4.48 -10.61 9.19
N LEU A 128 -5.70 -10.41 8.67
CA LEU A 128 -6.57 -11.48 8.20
C LEU A 128 -5.88 -12.39 7.19
N GLY A 129 -5.17 -11.83 6.22
CA GLY A 129 -4.49 -12.59 5.18
C GLY A 129 -3.36 -13.45 5.74
N ILE A 130 -2.57 -12.92 6.67
CA ILE A 130 -1.54 -13.69 7.38
C ILE A 130 -2.20 -14.82 8.20
N SER A 131 -3.28 -14.52 8.92
CA SER A 131 -4.01 -15.52 9.71
C SER A 131 -4.56 -16.66 8.84
N LEU A 132 -5.16 -16.36 7.69
CA LEU A 132 -5.69 -17.35 6.76
C LEU A 132 -4.59 -18.23 6.17
N LEU A 133 -3.48 -17.62 5.75
CA LEU A 133 -2.36 -18.35 5.16
C LEU A 133 -1.61 -19.20 6.19
N SER A 134 -1.59 -18.78 7.46
CA SER A 134 -0.98 -19.56 8.55
C SER A 134 -1.74 -20.85 8.88
N CYS A 135 -2.96 -21.02 8.36
CA CYS A 135 -3.72 -22.26 8.54
C CYS A 135 -3.25 -23.41 7.64
N PHE A 136 -2.39 -23.16 6.65
CA PHE A 136 -1.82 -24.22 5.84
C PHE A 136 -0.59 -24.82 6.56
N PRO A 137 -0.53 -26.14 6.78
CA PRO A 137 0.54 -26.77 7.56
C PRO A 137 1.90 -26.71 6.87
N ASN A 138 1.92 -26.48 5.55
CA ASN A 138 3.12 -26.38 4.74
C ASN A 138 3.51 -24.93 4.39
N VAL A 139 2.80 -23.92 4.90
CA VAL A 139 3.13 -22.50 4.70
C VAL A 139 3.90 -21.97 5.90
N GLN A 140 5.00 -21.26 5.64
CA GLN A 140 5.77 -20.55 6.67
C GLN A 140 5.96 -19.09 6.28
N MET A 141 5.66 -18.20 7.22
CA MET A 141 5.85 -16.76 7.09
C MET A 141 7.18 -16.38 7.73
N LEU A 142 8.10 -15.81 6.95
CA LEU A 142 9.46 -15.49 7.39
C LEU A 142 9.83 -14.04 7.04
N PRO A 143 10.59 -13.34 7.91
CA PRO A 143 11.13 -12.04 7.58
C PRO A 143 12.16 -12.13 6.44
N LEU A 144 12.09 -11.21 5.49
CA LEU A 144 13.05 -11.08 4.40
C LEU A 144 14.15 -10.07 4.76
N ASP A 145 15.33 -10.57 5.11
CA ASP A 145 16.52 -9.73 5.27
C ASP A 145 17.26 -9.61 3.93
N LEU A 146 17.10 -8.47 3.27
CA LEU A 146 17.77 -8.18 2.01
C LEU A 146 19.30 -8.01 2.16
N ARG A 147 19.80 -7.61 3.33
CA ARG A 147 21.26 -7.54 3.57
C ARG A 147 21.83 -8.96 3.59
N GLU A 148 21.15 -9.87 4.28
CA GLU A 148 21.55 -11.29 4.32
C GLU A 148 21.41 -11.94 2.95
N LEU A 149 20.29 -11.70 2.25
CA LEU A 149 20.02 -12.28 0.94
C LEU A 149 21.10 -11.95 -0.09
N PHE A 150 21.59 -10.70 -0.07
CA PHE A 150 22.61 -10.24 -1.02
C PHE A 150 24.03 -10.44 -0.51
N ARG A 151 24.24 -10.90 0.72
CA ARG A 151 25.57 -11.15 1.26
C ARG A 151 26.33 -12.13 0.34
N ASP A 152 27.60 -11.82 0.10
CA ASP A 152 28.49 -12.63 -0.76
C ASP A 152 28.01 -12.79 -2.21
N THR A 153 27.12 -11.90 -2.66
CA THR A 153 26.69 -11.80 -4.06
C THR A 153 27.18 -10.48 -4.68
N PRO A 154 27.30 -10.40 -6.03
CA PRO A 154 27.59 -9.12 -6.71
C PRO A 154 26.55 -8.01 -6.46
N LEU A 155 25.38 -8.34 -5.90
CA LEU A 155 24.34 -7.37 -5.56
C LEU A 155 24.57 -6.69 -4.20
N ALA A 156 25.51 -7.18 -3.38
CA ALA A 156 25.81 -6.61 -2.07
C ALA A 156 26.19 -5.12 -2.17
N ASP A 157 27.14 -4.80 -3.05
CA ASP A 157 27.65 -3.43 -3.23
C ASP A 157 26.56 -2.50 -3.77
N TRP A 158 25.76 -2.99 -4.72
CA TRP A 158 24.62 -2.24 -5.26
C TRP A 158 23.60 -1.93 -4.16
N TYR A 159 23.22 -2.94 -3.36
CA TYR A 159 22.23 -2.75 -2.31
C TYR A 159 22.73 -1.79 -1.23
N ALA A 160 24.01 -1.90 -0.83
CA ALA A 160 24.65 -0.98 0.10
C ALA A 160 24.64 0.47 -0.43
N ALA A 161 24.93 0.66 -1.73
CA ALA A 161 24.94 1.99 -2.35
C ALA A 161 23.55 2.65 -2.43
N VAL A 162 22.48 1.86 -2.59
CA VAL A 162 21.10 2.37 -2.67
C VAL A 162 20.52 2.68 -1.29
N GLN A 163 20.91 1.93 -0.24
CA GLN A 163 20.45 2.17 1.14
C GLN A 163 21.03 3.45 1.78
N GLY A 164 22.18 3.92 1.29
CA GLY A 164 22.85 5.12 1.81
C GLY A 164 22.37 6.44 1.20
N ARG A 165 21.33 6.42 0.35
CA ARG A 165 20.73 7.59 -0.30
C ARG A 165 19.36 7.90 0.28
#